data_AF-A0A9Q2FIQ2-F1
#
_entry.id   AF-A0A9Q2FIQ2-F1
#
_cell.length_a   1.000
_cell.length_b   1.000
_cell.length_c   1.000
_cell.angle_alpha   90.00
_cell.angle_beta   90.00
_cell.angle_gamma   90.00
#
_symmetry.space_group_name_H-M   'P 1'
#
loop_
_entity.id
_entity.type
_entity.pdbx_description
1 polymer ?
#
loop_
_entity_poly.entity_id
_entity_poly.type
_entity_poly.pdbx_seq_one_letter_code
_entity_poly.pdbx_strand_id
1 'polypeptide(L)'
;MEETLFRLLSEHVYTILFLSMILEFVALPIPGETMMVLAGVMGYHGHANYWLMVLATSAGTILGMQLSFEVGRRIGAKAIDKYGPYVGLTKSRMKQASKYFNKYGNIVIFIAYYLPGVRHILGYFSGITKMDSKKFHIYSSLGGIIWVFTFITLGYIVGPSWKHIFNLMHKFGLMLVLLGLAGLLIYQIYKKLGRKEFLQEARLTLKVVGPILLVVAGIATYLVSNARGPKMRDDVFMGVSVIILIISIFIFLKYNNKNKTSEKLLVVVDFQKDFVDGALGFEKAKTLEPIIMEKIKTYRSENQDVIYTLDTHEEDYLKTREGKFLPIEHCIKDTDGHRVVAALEEDFKNAKRVFEKDVFASIQLAQFIEKSDYKEVEFCGLVSNICVLSNIVLTQTLNKEVQIVVDLSATMSNNEKINDSFEEYLKALGVKVIK
;
A
#
# COMPACT_ATOMS: atom_id res chain seq x y z
N MET A 1 23.38 11.29 39.74
CA MET A 1 22.64 11.87 38.59
C MET A 1 21.19 11.40 38.57
N GLU A 2 20.92 10.08 38.62
CA GLU A 2 19.54 9.55 38.73
C GLU A 2 18.80 10.05 39.97
N GLU A 3 19.45 10.07 41.14
CA GLU A 3 18.83 10.48 42.40
C GLU A 3 18.50 11.98 42.47
N THR A 4 19.37 12.83 41.91
CA THR A 4 19.15 14.29 41.79
C THR A 4 18.05 14.62 40.80
N LEU A 5 18.00 13.92 39.65
CA LEU A 5 16.94 14.06 38.66
C LEU A 5 15.58 13.61 39.23
N PHE A 6 15.56 12.49 39.95
CA PHE A 6 14.35 11.96 40.59
C PHE A 6 13.82 12.89 41.67
N ARG A 7 14.70 13.51 42.47
CA ARG A 7 14.34 14.50 43.48
C ARG A 7 13.75 15.78 42.87
N LEU A 8 14.38 16.33 41.83
CA LEU A 8 13.87 17.49 41.09
C LEU A 8 12.50 17.22 40.44
N LEU A 9 12.32 16.01 39.87
CA LEU A 9 11.05 15.57 39.31
C LEU A 9 9.97 15.44 40.38
N SER A 10 10.32 14.94 41.58
CA SER A 10 9.38 14.82 42.70
C SER A 10 8.89 16.16 43.21
N GLU A 11 9.76 17.17 43.30
CA GLU A 11 9.41 18.51 43.78
C GLU A 11 8.48 19.25 42.81
N HIS A 12 8.58 18.99 41.50
CA HIS A 12 7.81 19.66 40.46
C HIS A 12 6.75 18.76 39.80
N VAL A 13 6.51 17.56 40.32
CA VAL A 13 5.70 16.51 39.67
C VAL A 13 4.30 17.01 39.31
N TYR A 14 3.66 17.78 40.20
CA TYR A 14 2.32 18.31 39.98
C TYR A 14 2.27 19.31 38.83
N THR A 15 3.24 20.23 38.81
CA THR A 15 3.36 21.26 37.76
C THR A 15 3.72 20.63 36.42
N ILE A 16 4.64 19.66 36.43
CA ILE A 16 5.06 18.91 35.25
C ILE A 16 3.86 18.19 34.65
N LEU A 17 3.09 17.45 35.45
CA LEU A 17 1.89 16.74 34.98
C LEU A 17 0.80 17.69 34.48
N PHE A 18 0.56 18.80 35.18
CA PHE A 18 -0.44 19.79 34.76
C PHE A 18 -0.08 20.40 33.39
N LEU A 19 1.14 20.91 33.24
CA LEU A 19 1.60 21.54 32.00
C LEU A 19 1.75 20.52 30.87
N SER A 20 2.27 19.33 31.16
CA SER A 20 2.46 18.29 30.14
C SER A 20 1.13 17.87 29.53
N MET A 21 0.07 17.72 30.32
CA MET A 21 -1.27 17.42 29.80
C MET A 21 -1.82 18.56 28.94
N ILE A 22 -1.66 19.82 29.35
CA ILE A 22 -2.10 20.95 28.50
C ILE A 22 -1.40 20.90 27.14
N LEU A 23 -0.07 20.76 27.16
CA LEU A 23 0.75 20.72 25.96
C LEU A 23 0.42 19.52 25.07
N GLU A 24 0.18 18.35 25.66
CA GLU A 24 -0.19 17.13 24.95
C GLU A 24 -1.52 17.26 24.19
N PHE A 25 -2.53 17.84 24.83
CA PHE A 25 -3.84 18.06 24.21
C PHE A 25 -3.83 19.23 23.21
N VAL A 26 -2.86 20.15 23.31
CA VAL A 26 -2.55 21.17 22.30
C VAL A 26 -1.70 20.60 21.14
N ALA A 27 -1.56 19.27 21.06
CA ALA A 27 -0.95 18.49 19.99
C ALA A 27 0.58 18.42 19.96
N LEU A 28 1.25 18.63 21.10
CA LEU A 28 2.65 18.24 21.25
C LEU A 28 2.74 16.73 21.57
N PRO A 29 3.66 15.98 20.93
CA PRO A 29 3.81 14.55 21.16
C PRO A 29 4.52 14.29 22.48
N ILE A 30 3.76 14.39 23.58
CA ILE A 30 4.22 14.12 24.93
C ILE A 30 3.72 12.74 25.35
N PRO A 31 4.56 11.88 25.95
CA PRO A 31 4.17 10.52 26.35
C PRO A 31 3.35 10.53 27.66
N GLY A 32 2.13 11.08 27.61
CA GLY A 32 1.29 11.31 28.78
C GLY A 32 0.99 10.09 29.62
N GLU A 33 0.65 8.96 29.00
CA GLU A 33 0.42 7.71 29.72
C GLU A 33 1.64 7.24 30.48
N THR A 34 2.81 7.33 29.87
CA THR A 34 4.06 6.95 30.53
C THR A 34 4.31 7.84 31.73
N MET A 35 4.10 9.16 31.60
CA MET A 35 4.23 10.11 32.70
C MET A 35 3.26 9.81 33.84
N MET A 36 1.99 9.52 33.54
CA MET A 36 0.97 9.18 34.55
C MET A 36 1.26 7.85 35.25
N VAL A 37 1.71 6.84 34.51
CA VAL A 37 2.09 5.55 35.08
C VAL A 37 3.31 5.72 36.00
N LEU A 38 4.33 6.48 35.58
CA LEU A 38 5.47 6.82 36.41
C LEU A 38 5.06 7.62 37.66
N ALA A 39 4.15 8.58 37.52
CA ALA A 39 3.59 9.33 38.63
C ALA A 39 2.87 8.41 39.63
N GLY A 40 2.10 7.43 39.15
CA GLY A 40 1.50 6.39 39.98
C GLY A 40 2.54 5.59 40.77
N VAL A 41 3.64 5.16 40.12
CA VAL A 41 4.76 4.47 40.78
C VAL A 41 5.40 5.36 41.86
N MET A 42 5.61 6.65 41.57
CA MET A 42 6.13 7.61 42.56
C MET A 42 5.20 7.78 43.77
N GLY A 43 3.88 7.78 43.52
CA GLY A 43 2.87 7.82 44.57
C GLY A 43 2.92 6.60 45.48
N TYR A 44 3.14 5.41 44.92
CA TYR A 44 3.27 4.17 45.68
C TYR A 44 4.49 4.19 46.62
N HIS A 45 5.64 4.70 46.15
CA HIS A 45 6.87 4.81 46.96
C HIS A 45 6.86 6.01 47.91
N GLY A 46 5.75 6.77 47.98
CA GLY A 46 5.58 7.89 48.91
C GLY A 46 6.33 9.17 48.52
N HIS A 47 6.83 9.27 47.29
CA HIS A 47 7.56 10.45 46.80
C HIS A 47 6.63 11.63 46.48
N ALA A 48 5.35 11.37 46.20
CA ALA A 48 4.35 12.40 45.93
C ALA A 48 2.95 11.95 46.35
N ASN A 49 2.10 12.90 46.76
CA ASN A 49 0.71 12.62 47.08
C ASN A 49 -0.10 12.20 45.83
N TYR A 50 -0.65 10.99 45.86
CA TYR A 50 -1.44 10.39 44.78
C TYR A 50 -2.63 11.27 44.34
N TRP A 51 -3.43 11.77 45.30
CA TRP A 51 -4.62 12.56 44.99
C TRP A 51 -4.27 13.90 44.35
N LEU A 52 -3.20 14.55 44.82
CA LEU A 52 -2.71 15.79 44.20
C LEU A 52 -2.22 15.56 42.76
N MET A 53 -1.61 14.40 42.46
CA MET A 53 -1.24 14.05 41.08
C MET A 53 -2.47 13.82 40.21
N VAL A 54 -3.50 13.12 40.71
CA VAL A 54 -4.76 12.92 39.99
C VAL A 54 -5.44 14.26 39.70
N LEU A 55 -5.51 15.16 40.69
CA LEU A 55 -6.12 16.47 40.54
C LEU A 55 -5.36 17.36 39.55
N ALA A 56 -4.04 17.48 39.69
CA ALA A 56 -3.21 18.29 38.80
C ALA A 56 -3.28 17.79 37.35
N THR A 57 -3.16 16.48 37.13
CA THR A 57 -3.22 15.88 35.80
C THR A 57 -4.62 16.01 35.19
N SER A 58 -5.68 15.85 35.99
CA SER A 58 -7.06 16.04 35.53
C SER A 58 -7.31 17.49 35.13
N ALA A 59 -6.86 18.46 35.93
CA ALA A 59 -7.00 19.87 35.61
C ALA A 59 -6.29 20.24 34.30
N GLY A 60 -5.07 19.74 34.08
CA GLY A 60 -4.33 19.95 32.84
C GLY A 60 -5.01 19.30 31.63
N THR A 61 -5.49 18.07 31.78
CA THR A 61 -6.23 17.33 30.74
C THR A 61 -7.52 18.06 30.35
N ILE A 62 -8.29 18.51 31.34
CA ILE A 62 -9.53 19.25 31.11
C ILE A 62 -9.22 20.55 30.38
N LEU A 63 -8.28 21.35 30.87
CA LEU A 63 -7.95 22.64 30.27
C LEU A 63 -7.45 22.47 28.83
N GLY A 64 -6.52 21.54 28.60
CA GLY A 64 -5.99 21.24 27.26
C GLY A 64 -7.10 20.82 26.29
N MET A 65 -7.98 19.91 26.70
CA MET A 65 -9.11 19.45 25.86
C MET A 65 -10.09 20.58 25.52
N GLN A 66 -10.40 21.45 26.50
CA GLN A 66 -11.29 22.59 26.30
C GLN A 66 -10.69 23.63 25.36
N LEU A 67 -9.39 23.91 25.50
CA LEU A 67 -8.66 24.81 24.58
C LEU A 67 -8.72 24.27 23.15
N SER A 68 -8.43 22.99 22.94
CA SER A 68 -8.49 22.37 21.62
C SER A 68 -9.89 22.41 21.00
N PHE A 69 -10.94 22.25 21.81
CA PHE A 69 -12.33 22.44 21.37
C PHE A 69 -12.62 23.86 20.91
N GLU A 70 -12.26 24.85 21.72
CA GLU A 70 -12.54 26.25 21.39
C GLU A 70 -11.73 26.71 20.16
N VAL A 71 -10.48 26.27 20.05
CA VAL A 71 -9.66 26.48 18.85
C VAL A 71 -10.34 25.86 17.63
N GLY A 72 -10.78 24.60 17.71
CA GLY A 72 -11.51 23.94 16.62
C GLY A 72 -12.79 24.69 16.22
N ARG A 73 -13.54 25.19 17.21
CA ARG A 73 -14.79 25.93 17.00
C ARG A 73 -14.57 27.27 16.31
N ARG A 74 -13.51 28.00 16.65
CA ARG A 74 -13.15 29.30 16.06
C ARG A 74 -12.57 29.17 14.66
N ILE A 75 -11.69 28.18 14.45
CA ILE A 75 -11.07 27.92 13.15
C ILE A 75 -12.12 27.49 12.11
N GLY A 76 -13.11 26.71 12.54
CA GLY A 76 -14.23 26.27 11.71
C GLY A 76 -13.80 25.37 10.53
N ALA A 77 -14.78 24.99 9.70
CA ALA A 77 -14.55 24.04 8.60
C ALA A 77 -13.58 24.56 7.50
N LYS A 78 -13.44 25.89 7.35
CA LYS A 78 -12.68 26.50 6.25
C LYS A 78 -11.16 26.29 6.33
N ALA A 79 -10.56 26.28 7.52
CA ALA A 79 -9.11 26.03 7.63
C ALA A 79 -8.76 24.53 7.55
N ILE A 80 -9.73 23.64 7.85
CA ILE A 80 -9.56 22.19 7.78
C ILE A 80 -9.45 21.70 6.34
N ASP A 81 -10.17 22.30 5.41
CA ASP A 81 -10.02 21.97 3.98
C ASP A 81 -8.60 22.25 3.47
N LYS A 82 -7.87 23.18 4.10
CA LYS A 82 -6.50 23.56 3.75
C LYS A 82 -5.42 22.83 4.57
N TYR A 83 -5.61 22.71 5.89
CA TYR A 83 -4.60 22.18 6.84
C TYR A 83 -5.01 20.86 7.51
N GLY A 84 -6.28 20.49 7.46
CA GLY A 84 -6.83 19.29 8.10
C GLY A 84 -6.13 17.99 7.71
N PRO A 85 -5.76 17.76 6.43
CA PRO A 85 -5.01 16.56 6.05
C PRO A 85 -3.67 16.39 6.78
N TYR A 86 -2.95 17.48 7.09
CA TYR A 86 -1.64 17.43 7.76
C TYR A 86 -1.73 17.01 9.23
N VAL A 87 -2.86 17.28 9.88
CA VAL A 87 -3.12 16.90 11.28
C VAL A 87 -4.09 15.72 11.40
N GLY A 88 -4.32 15.00 10.29
CA GLY A 88 -5.13 13.78 10.26
C GLY A 88 -6.66 13.99 10.24
N LEU A 89 -7.13 15.22 10.10
CA LEU A 89 -8.53 15.63 9.95
C LEU A 89 -8.97 15.62 8.47
N THR A 90 -8.92 14.47 7.80
CA THR A 90 -9.36 14.33 6.40
C THR A 90 -10.89 14.25 6.28
N LYS A 91 -11.47 14.72 5.16
CA LYS A 91 -12.93 14.66 4.91
C LYS A 91 -13.55 13.28 5.16
N SER A 92 -12.85 12.21 4.79
CA SER A 92 -13.29 10.82 5.01
C SER A 92 -13.32 10.44 6.50
N ARG A 93 -12.27 10.79 7.26
CA ARG A 93 -12.21 10.55 8.71
C ARG A 93 -13.25 11.38 9.46
N MET A 94 -13.47 12.62 9.03
CA MET A 94 -14.52 13.50 9.57
C MET A 94 -15.91 12.86 9.42
N LYS A 95 -16.22 12.34 8.22
CA LYS A 95 -17.50 11.66 7.93
C LYS A 95 -17.69 10.39 8.76
N GLN A 96 -16.63 9.60 8.94
CA GLN A 96 -16.68 8.41 9.80
C GLN A 96 -16.91 8.78 11.27
N ALA A 97 -16.15 9.74 11.80
CA ALA A 97 -16.31 10.20 13.18
C ALA A 97 -17.73 10.70 13.43
N SER A 98 -18.29 11.52 12.53
CA SER A 98 -19.69 11.97 12.62
C SER A 98 -20.69 10.81 12.64
N LYS A 99 -20.48 9.75 11.84
CA LYS A 99 -21.32 8.54 11.87
C LYS A 99 -21.26 7.82 13.23
N TYR A 100 -20.08 7.70 13.83
CA TYR A 100 -19.93 7.09 15.16
C TYR A 100 -20.59 7.93 16.26
N PHE A 101 -20.42 9.26 16.22
CA PHE A 101 -21.10 10.18 17.13
C PHE A 101 -22.62 10.09 17.02
N ASN A 102 -23.17 10.02 15.79
CA ASN A 102 -24.63 9.87 15.60
C ASN A 102 -25.16 8.53 16.10
N LYS A 103 -24.35 7.46 16.02
CA LYS A 103 -24.76 6.10 16.42
C LYS A 103 -24.65 5.84 17.92
N TYR A 104 -23.54 6.28 18.54
CA TYR A 104 -23.21 5.95 19.93
C TYR A 104 -23.35 7.16 20.87
N GLY A 105 -23.62 8.35 20.34
CA GLY A 105 -23.81 9.56 21.13
C GLY A 105 -22.54 10.01 21.85
N ASN A 106 -22.70 10.56 23.04
CA ASN A 106 -21.59 11.17 23.79
C ASN A 106 -20.63 10.15 24.40
N ILE A 107 -20.98 8.84 24.44
CA ILE A 107 -20.10 7.81 24.99
C ILE A 107 -18.79 7.66 24.17
N VAL A 108 -18.84 8.06 22.89
CA VAL A 108 -17.69 8.09 21.98
C VAL A 108 -16.55 8.93 22.55
N ILE A 109 -16.87 9.99 23.31
CA ILE A 109 -15.85 10.86 23.93
C ILE A 109 -15.01 10.06 24.94
N PHE A 110 -15.64 9.23 25.79
CA PHE A 110 -14.90 8.40 26.74
C PHE A 110 -14.00 7.38 26.03
N ILE A 111 -14.54 6.72 25.01
CA ILE A 111 -13.78 5.72 24.23
C ILE A 111 -12.60 6.39 23.51
N ALA A 112 -12.80 7.60 22.99
CA ALA A 112 -11.77 8.35 22.27
C ALA A 112 -10.57 8.73 23.15
N TYR A 113 -10.74 8.90 24.47
CA TYR A 113 -9.62 9.11 25.39
C TYR A 113 -8.64 7.94 25.45
N TYR A 114 -9.11 6.70 25.23
CA TYR A 114 -8.27 5.49 25.26
C TYR A 114 -7.68 5.12 23.90
N LEU A 115 -7.97 5.89 22.85
CA LEU A 115 -7.46 5.66 21.51
C LEU A 115 -6.31 6.62 21.20
N PRO A 116 -5.05 6.14 21.17
CA PRO A 116 -3.90 6.97 20.81
C PRO A 116 -4.11 7.66 19.46
N GLY A 117 -3.69 8.92 19.35
CA GLY A 117 -3.92 9.74 18.15
C GLY A 117 -5.32 10.32 18.05
N VAL A 118 -6.38 9.52 18.27
CA VAL A 118 -7.78 9.98 18.21
C VAL A 118 -8.08 11.01 19.31
N ARG A 119 -7.54 10.81 20.51
CA ARG A 119 -7.74 11.74 21.63
C ARG A 119 -7.22 13.15 21.36
N HIS A 120 -6.07 13.29 20.70
CA HIS A 120 -5.46 14.61 20.48
C HIS A 120 -6.26 15.44 19.47
N ILE A 121 -6.93 14.77 18.52
CA ILE A 121 -7.79 15.43 17.54
C ILE A 121 -9.22 15.64 18.03
N LEU A 122 -9.63 14.97 19.10
CA LEU A 122 -11.02 14.92 19.59
C LEU A 122 -11.58 16.31 19.90
N GLY A 123 -10.81 17.15 20.62
CA GLY A 123 -11.21 18.51 20.97
C GLY A 123 -11.45 19.34 19.72
N TYR A 124 -10.43 19.46 18.87
CA TYR A 124 -10.50 20.19 17.61
C TYR A 124 -11.67 19.74 16.75
N PHE A 125 -11.79 18.42 16.54
CA PHE A 125 -12.87 17.80 15.75
C PHE A 125 -14.26 18.19 16.25
N SER A 126 -14.48 18.08 17.56
CA SER A 126 -15.79 18.37 18.18
C SER A 126 -16.14 19.85 18.09
N GLY A 127 -15.14 20.74 18.18
CA GLY A 127 -15.31 22.17 17.96
C GLY A 127 -15.67 22.52 16.52
N ILE A 128 -14.92 21.95 15.55
CA ILE A 128 -15.12 22.18 14.11
C ILE A 128 -16.51 21.74 13.66
N THR A 129 -16.96 20.59 14.14
CA THR A 129 -18.29 20.04 13.83
C THR A 129 -19.42 20.75 14.56
N LYS A 130 -19.11 21.78 15.37
CA LYS A 130 -20.06 22.56 16.16
C LYS A 130 -20.92 21.68 17.07
N MET A 131 -20.29 20.70 17.72
CA MET A 131 -20.94 19.92 18.76
C MET A 131 -21.44 20.84 19.88
N ASP A 132 -22.53 20.47 20.53
CA ASP A 132 -23.06 21.22 21.67
C ASP A 132 -21.97 21.37 22.76
N SER A 133 -21.63 22.62 23.06
CA SER A 133 -20.51 22.97 23.96
C SER A 133 -20.71 22.40 25.36
N LYS A 134 -21.94 22.46 25.89
CA LYS A 134 -22.24 22.02 27.26
C LYS A 134 -22.04 20.52 27.38
N LYS A 135 -22.62 19.75 26.46
CA LYS A 135 -22.42 18.30 26.38
C LYS A 135 -20.94 17.99 26.22
N PHE A 136 -20.25 18.61 25.27
CA PHE A 136 -18.84 18.33 25.05
C PHE A 136 -18.01 18.55 26.32
N HIS A 137 -18.07 19.72 26.96
CA HIS A 137 -17.27 20.01 28.14
C HIS A 137 -17.56 19.07 29.31
N ILE A 138 -18.82 18.70 29.54
CA ILE A 138 -19.18 17.76 30.62
C ILE A 138 -18.60 16.37 30.32
N TYR A 139 -18.91 15.81 29.16
CA TYR A 139 -18.48 14.46 28.81
C TYR A 139 -16.97 14.35 28.61
N SER A 140 -16.32 15.38 28.07
CA SER A 140 -14.86 15.41 27.90
C SER A 140 -14.15 15.52 29.23
N SER A 141 -14.69 16.27 30.20
CA SER A 141 -14.09 16.41 31.53
C SER A 141 -14.22 15.11 32.33
N LEU A 142 -15.41 14.51 32.33
CA LEU A 142 -15.62 13.20 32.98
C LEU A 142 -14.75 12.11 32.34
N GLY A 143 -14.68 12.07 31.01
CA GLY A 143 -13.83 11.13 30.28
C GLY A 143 -12.35 11.33 30.60
N GLY A 144 -11.89 12.58 30.67
CA GLY A 144 -10.52 12.93 31.05
C GLY A 144 -10.18 12.48 32.47
N ILE A 145 -11.06 12.74 33.45
CA ILE A 145 -10.85 12.33 34.85
C ILE A 145 -10.76 10.80 34.95
N ILE A 146 -11.69 10.07 34.32
CA ILE A 146 -11.68 8.59 34.33
C ILE A 146 -10.39 8.06 33.69
N TRP A 147 -9.97 8.65 32.58
CA TRP A 147 -8.74 8.30 31.90
C TRP A 147 -7.49 8.55 32.76
N VAL A 148 -7.35 9.75 33.35
CA VAL A 148 -6.25 10.09 34.27
C VAL A 148 -6.22 9.13 35.46
N PHE A 149 -7.37 8.90 36.09
CA PHE A 149 -7.49 7.99 37.22
C PHE A 149 -7.06 6.58 36.83
N THR A 150 -7.42 6.11 35.63
CA THR A 150 -7.02 4.79 35.13
C THR A 150 -5.50 4.63 35.08
N PHE A 151 -4.77 5.56 34.44
CA PHE A 151 -3.34 5.41 34.22
C PHE A 151 -2.49 5.68 35.47
N ILE A 152 -2.84 6.67 36.29
CA ILE A 152 -2.13 6.91 37.55
C ILE A 152 -2.35 5.73 38.51
N THR A 153 -3.58 5.21 38.60
CA THR A 153 -3.87 4.03 39.45
C THR A 153 -3.17 2.79 38.93
N LEU A 154 -3.12 2.58 37.60
CA LEU A 154 -2.36 1.48 37.00
C LEU A 154 -0.89 1.55 37.41
N GLY A 155 -0.28 2.74 37.35
CA GLY A 155 1.08 2.97 37.85
C GLY A 155 1.23 2.68 39.35
N TYR A 156 0.28 3.11 40.17
CA TYR A 156 0.29 2.88 41.62
C TYR A 156 0.21 1.37 41.96
N ILE A 157 -0.67 0.63 41.28
CA ILE A 157 -0.81 -0.84 41.43
C ILE A 157 0.45 -1.57 40.95
N VAL A 158 1.09 -1.07 39.88
CA VAL A 158 2.35 -1.59 39.33
C VAL A 158 3.57 -1.19 40.18
N GLY A 159 3.43 -0.17 41.03
CA GLY A 159 4.45 0.39 41.92
C GLY A 159 5.32 -0.61 42.68
N PRO A 160 4.80 -1.71 43.26
CA PRO A 160 5.61 -2.73 43.93
C PRO A 160 6.54 -3.50 42.97
N SER A 161 6.09 -3.73 41.73
CA SER A 161 6.76 -4.57 40.74
C SER A 161 7.32 -3.78 39.56
N TRP A 162 7.39 -2.44 39.67
CA TRP A 162 7.76 -1.57 38.55
C TRP A 162 9.11 -1.97 37.93
N LYS A 163 10.15 -2.21 38.75
CA LYS A 163 11.46 -2.66 38.24
C LYS A 163 11.36 -3.95 37.42
N HIS A 164 10.51 -4.89 37.85
CA HIS A 164 10.30 -6.14 37.12
C HIS A 164 9.54 -5.91 35.81
N ILE A 165 8.48 -5.09 35.83
CA ILE A 165 7.66 -4.78 34.65
C ILE A 165 8.45 -3.96 33.63
N PHE A 166 9.19 -2.93 34.06
CA PHE A 166 10.08 -2.17 33.18
C PHE A 166 11.18 -3.04 32.59
N ASN A 167 11.74 -3.98 33.36
CA ASN A 167 12.69 -4.96 32.81
C ASN A 167 12.04 -5.88 31.78
N LEU A 168 10.81 -6.36 32.00
CA LEU A 168 10.07 -7.14 31.01
C LEU A 168 9.75 -6.32 29.75
N MET A 169 9.36 -5.06 29.90
CA MET A 169 9.12 -4.14 28.78
C MET A 169 10.40 -3.84 28.01
N HIS A 170 11.53 -3.65 28.67
CA HIS A 170 12.82 -3.48 28.00
C HIS A 170 13.24 -4.76 27.27
N LYS A 171 13.01 -5.92 27.90
CA LYS A 171 13.37 -7.24 27.39
C LYS A 171 12.53 -7.69 26.20
N PHE A 172 11.21 -7.49 26.24
CA PHE A 172 10.29 -7.98 25.21
C PHE A 172 9.64 -6.88 24.36
N GLY A 173 9.75 -5.61 24.75
CA GLY A 173 9.10 -4.50 24.06
C GLY A 173 9.56 -4.38 22.61
N LEU A 174 10.87 -4.46 22.36
CA LEU A 174 11.41 -4.46 21.00
C LEU A 174 10.87 -5.66 20.20
N MET A 175 10.87 -6.86 20.79
CA MET A 175 10.34 -8.07 20.15
C MET A 175 8.87 -7.91 19.73
N LEU A 176 8.02 -7.40 20.61
CA LEU A 176 6.61 -7.15 20.32
C LEU A 176 6.42 -6.11 19.21
N VAL A 177 7.24 -5.05 19.19
CA VAL A 177 7.23 -4.05 18.11
C VAL A 177 7.62 -4.68 16.77
N LEU A 178 8.67 -5.49 16.71
CA LEU A 178 9.08 -6.16 15.46
C LEU A 178 8.02 -7.14 14.96
N LEU A 179 7.40 -7.91 15.85
CA LEU A 179 6.30 -8.81 15.48
C LEU A 179 5.07 -8.04 14.99
N GLY A 180 4.76 -6.89 15.60
CA GLY A 180 3.71 -5.98 15.14
C GLY A 180 3.99 -5.41 13.75
N LEU A 181 5.22 -4.98 13.48
CA LEU A 181 5.66 -4.52 12.16
C LEU A 181 5.58 -5.62 11.11
N ALA A 182 6.05 -6.82 11.42
CA ALA A 182 5.93 -7.99 10.54
C ALA A 182 4.45 -8.29 10.22
N GLY A 183 3.59 -8.31 11.24
CA GLY A 183 2.15 -8.49 11.08
C GLY A 183 1.50 -7.40 10.21
N LEU A 184 1.91 -6.14 10.37
CA LEU A 184 1.45 -5.03 9.55
C LEU A 184 1.87 -5.18 8.08
N LEU A 185 3.12 -5.56 7.81
CA LEU A 185 3.60 -5.80 6.44
C LEU A 185 2.85 -6.95 5.79
N ILE A 186 2.64 -8.06 6.52
CA ILE A 186 1.84 -9.21 6.07
C ILE A 186 0.39 -8.77 5.77
N TYR A 187 -0.20 -7.93 6.62
CA TYR A 187 -1.53 -7.38 6.39
C TYR A 187 -1.60 -6.48 5.15
N GLN A 188 -0.58 -5.64 4.90
CA GLN A 188 -0.52 -4.82 3.69
C GLN A 188 -0.42 -5.68 2.43
N ILE A 189 0.38 -6.75 2.46
CA ILE A 189 0.46 -7.73 1.38
C ILE A 189 -0.90 -8.41 1.17
N TYR A 190 -1.56 -8.87 2.24
CA TYR A 190 -2.89 -9.46 2.19
C TYR A 190 -3.93 -8.52 1.56
N LYS A 191 -3.92 -7.24 1.94
CA LYS A 191 -4.83 -6.23 1.41
C LYS A 191 -4.59 -5.97 -0.08
N LYS A 192 -3.34 -6.05 -0.55
CA LYS A 192 -2.96 -5.82 -1.95
C LYS A 192 -3.33 -7.00 -2.85
N LEU A 193 -3.10 -8.24 -2.39
CA LEU A 193 -3.32 -9.47 -3.17
C LEU A 193 -4.73 -10.06 -3.03
N GLY A 194 -5.45 -9.74 -1.96
CA GLY A 194 -6.70 -10.43 -1.63
C GLY A 194 -6.48 -11.87 -1.15
N ARG A 195 -7.54 -12.50 -0.64
CA ARG A 195 -7.45 -13.76 0.14
C ARG A 195 -6.90 -14.95 -0.65
N LYS A 196 -7.29 -15.12 -1.93
CA LYS A 196 -6.93 -16.30 -2.73
C LYS A 196 -5.45 -16.30 -3.10
N GLU A 197 -4.97 -15.20 -3.68
CA GLU A 197 -3.58 -15.02 -4.11
C GLU A 197 -2.62 -15.01 -2.92
N PHE A 198 -2.99 -14.36 -1.81
CA PHE A 198 -2.21 -14.39 -0.57
C PHE A 198 -1.98 -15.82 -0.05
N LEU A 199 -3.00 -16.68 -0.03
CA LEU A 199 -2.87 -18.05 0.49
C LEU A 199 -2.01 -18.94 -0.41
N GLN A 200 -2.09 -18.76 -1.73
CA GLN A 200 -1.25 -19.49 -2.68
C GLN A 200 0.23 -19.10 -2.51
N GLU A 201 0.51 -17.81 -2.39
CA GLU A 201 1.86 -17.27 -2.23
C GLU A 201 2.44 -17.57 -0.86
N ALA A 202 1.63 -17.53 0.19
CA ALA A 202 2.04 -17.97 1.53
C ALA A 202 2.48 -19.44 1.51
N ARG A 203 1.75 -20.33 0.80
CA ARG A 203 2.14 -21.74 0.64
C ARG A 203 3.46 -21.90 -0.12
N LEU A 204 3.67 -21.16 -1.22
CA LEU A 204 4.92 -21.20 -1.99
C LEU A 204 6.10 -20.68 -1.16
N THR A 205 5.92 -19.57 -0.46
CA THR A 205 6.92 -18.99 0.42
C THR A 205 7.27 -19.95 1.56
N LEU A 206 6.28 -20.58 2.19
CA LEU A 206 6.50 -21.59 3.24
C LEU A 206 7.24 -22.82 2.73
N LYS A 207 7.10 -23.22 1.46
CA LYS A 207 7.90 -24.32 0.90
C LYS A 207 9.39 -23.98 0.80
N VAL A 208 9.72 -22.72 0.48
CA VAL A 208 11.12 -22.26 0.31
C VAL A 208 11.75 -21.88 1.66
N VAL A 209 11.01 -21.12 2.47
CA VAL A 209 11.51 -20.55 3.72
C VAL A 209 11.26 -21.49 4.90
N GLY A 210 10.30 -22.41 4.82
CA GLY A 210 9.98 -23.37 5.88
C GLY A 210 11.16 -24.26 6.31
N PRO A 211 11.94 -24.86 5.40
CA PRO A 211 13.14 -25.60 5.78
C PRO A 211 14.17 -24.74 6.53
N ILE A 212 14.36 -23.49 6.09
CA ILE A 212 15.25 -22.53 6.75
C ILE A 212 14.74 -22.20 8.15
N LEU A 213 13.44 -21.96 8.30
CA LEU A 213 12.82 -21.71 9.61
C LEU A 213 12.92 -22.92 10.54
N LEU A 214 12.83 -24.14 10.03
CA LEU A 214 13.04 -25.36 10.83
C LEU A 214 14.48 -25.47 11.31
N VAL A 215 15.46 -25.16 10.45
CA VAL A 215 16.88 -25.12 10.85
C VAL A 215 17.13 -24.02 11.88
N VAL A 216 16.61 -22.81 11.65
CA VAL A 216 16.70 -21.69 12.61
C VAL A 216 16.04 -22.06 13.94
N ALA A 217 14.86 -22.70 13.92
CA ALA A 217 14.17 -23.16 15.12
C ALA A 217 14.96 -24.26 15.85
N GLY A 218 15.58 -25.20 15.12
CA GLY A 218 16.45 -26.23 15.69
C GLY A 218 17.68 -25.64 16.37
N ILE A 219 18.36 -24.70 15.70
CA ILE A 219 19.51 -23.97 16.26
C ILE A 219 19.07 -23.14 17.47
N ALA A 220 17.96 -22.40 17.36
CA ALA A 220 17.42 -21.62 18.47
C ALA A 220 17.08 -22.51 19.68
N THR A 221 16.46 -23.67 19.45
CA THR A 221 16.11 -24.63 20.51
C THR A 221 17.37 -25.17 21.19
N TYR A 222 18.39 -25.55 20.40
CA TYR A 222 19.68 -26.01 20.91
C TYR A 222 20.41 -24.93 21.73
N LEU A 223 20.41 -23.69 21.25
CA LEU A 223 20.99 -22.57 21.97
C LEU A 223 20.24 -22.29 23.28
N VAL A 224 18.90 -22.33 23.27
CA VAL A 224 18.07 -22.12 24.47
C VAL A 224 18.26 -23.24 25.50
N SER A 225 18.35 -24.50 25.06
CA SER A 225 18.58 -25.65 25.94
C SER A 225 19.95 -25.61 26.60
N ASN A 226 20.95 -25.08 25.90
CA ASN A 226 22.34 -25.03 26.35
C ASN A 226 22.74 -23.66 26.91
N ALA A 227 21.78 -22.74 27.07
CA ALA A 227 22.02 -21.39 27.55
C ALA A 227 22.49 -21.36 29.01
N ARG A 228 23.67 -20.76 29.25
CA ARG A 228 24.25 -20.52 30.58
C ARG A 228 23.66 -19.29 31.29
N GLY A 229 22.38 -19.03 31.09
CA GLY A 229 21.68 -17.93 31.76
C GLY A 229 20.48 -17.36 30.97
N PRO A 230 19.60 -16.60 31.66
CA PRO A 230 18.37 -16.05 31.06
C PRO A 230 18.65 -15.10 29.90
N LYS A 231 19.74 -14.31 29.95
CA LYS A 231 20.12 -13.35 28.91
C LYS A 231 20.31 -13.99 27.53
N MET A 232 21.00 -15.14 27.48
CA MET A 232 21.27 -15.84 26.22
C MET A 232 20.00 -16.42 25.59
N ARG A 233 19.00 -16.81 26.40
CA ARG A 233 17.69 -17.25 25.89
C ARG A 233 16.94 -16.08 25.25
N ASP A 234 17.01 -14.91 25.88
CA ASP A 234 16.36 -13.69 25.39
C ASP A 234 16.95 -13.22 24.07
N ASP A 235 18.28 -13.26 23.94
CA ASP A 235 18.99 -12.92 22.70
C ASP A 235 18.59 -13.83 21.54
N VAL A 236 18.36 -15.13 21.81
CA VAL A 236 17.88 -16.09 20.81
C VAL A 236 16.45 -15.77 20.36
N PHE A 237 15.52 -15.49 21.28
CA PHE A 237 14.14 -15.10 20.92
C PHE A 237 14.10 -13.79 20.12
N MET A 238 14.93 -12.81 20.50
CA MET A 238 15.09 -11.56 19.78
C MET A 238 15.60 -11.81 18.36
N GLY A 239 16.62 -12.65 18.20
CA GLY A 239 17.17 -13.03 16.90
C GLY A 239 16.15 -13.69 15.97
N VAL A 240 15.35 -14.63 16.49
CA VAL A 240 14.27 -15.28 15.72
C VAL A 240 13.24 -14.24 15.24
N SER A 241 12.86 -13.30 16.11
CA SER A 241 11.88 -12.25 15.77
C SER A 241 12.41 -11.28 14.71
N VAL A 242 13.70 -10.94 14.75
CA VAL A 242 14.37 -10.16 13.70
C VAL A 242 14.36 -10.91 12.36
N ILE A 243 14.65 -12.22 12.35
CA ILE A 243 14.62 -13.04 11.14
C ILE A 243 13.22 -13.04 10.52
N ILE A 244 12.16 -13.20 11.33
CA ILE A 244 10.76 -13.15 10.87
C ILE A 244 10.45 -11.78 10.23
N LEU A 245 10.89 -10.69 10.85
CA LEU A 245 10.70 -9.35 10.30
C LEU A 245 11.46 -9.17 8.97
N ILE A 246 12.72 -9.61 8.88
CA ILE A 246 13.53 -9.53 7.66
C ILE A 246 12.84 -10.31 6.52
N ILE A 247 12.36 -11.53 6.78
CA ILE A 247 11.60 -12.31 5.80
C ILE A 247 10.36 -11.53 5.35
N SER A 248 9.62 -10.94 6.30
CA SER A 248 8.42 -10.14 5.99
C SER A 248 8.75 -8.90 5.14
N ILE A 249 9.87 -8.24 5.39
CA ILE A 249 10.38 -7.11 4.59
C ILE A 249 10.77 -7.57 3.18
N PHE A 250 11.52 -8.67 3.03
CA PHE A 250 11.89 -9.18 1.71
C PHE A 250 10.67 -9.56 0.86
N ILE A 251 9.67 -10.18 1.48
CA ILE A 251 8.40 -10.49 0.80
C ILE A 251 7.72 -9.17 0.40
N PHE A 252 7.62 -8.20 1.31
CA PHE A 252 7.05 -6.88 1.00
C PHE A 252 7.78 -6.17 -0.15
N LEU A 253 9.13 -6.18 -0.14
CA LEU A 253 9.97 -5.60 -1.18
C LEU A 253 9.79 -6.33 -2.51
N LYS A 254 9.70 -7.66 -2.53
CA LYS A 254 9.37 -8.44 -3.74
C LYS A 254 8.05 -7.98 -4.36
N TYR A 255 7.05 -7.67 -3.54
CA TYR A 255 5.75 -7.16 -4.00
C TYR A 255 5.75 -5.67 -4.39
N ASN A 256 6.82 -4.95 -4.07
CA ASN A 256 7.03 -3.56 -4.45
C ASN A 256 8.09 -3.38 -5.54
N ASN A 257 8.88 -4.40 -5.87
CA ASN A 257 9.90 -4.31 -6.91
C ASN A 257 9.24 -4.47 -8.29
N LYS A 258 9.33 -3.40 -9.08
CA LYS A 258 8.94 -3.30 -10.49
C LYS A 258 9.73 -4.27 -11.39
N ASN A 259 9.20 -4.53 -12.58
CA ASN A 259 9.93 -5.22 -13.65
C ASN A 259 11.15 -4.38 -14.07
N LYS A 260 12.34 -4.99 -14.15
CA LYS A 260 13.51 -4.33 -14.73
C LYS A 260 13.33 -4.20 -16.24
N THR A 261 13.01 -2.99 -16.69
CA THR A 261 12.74 -2.66 -18.08
C THR A 261 13.66 -1.55 -18.59
N SER A 262 13.75 -1.43 -19.90
CA SER A 262 14.34 -0.27 -20.57
C SER A 262 13.40 0.94 -20.52
N GLU A 263 13.79 2.06 -21.14
CA GLU A 263 12.98 3.29 -21.14
C GLU A 263 11.81 3.23 -22.12
N LYS A 264 11.96 2.51 -23.23
CA LYS A 264 10.97 2.38 -24.30
C LYS A 264 10.62 0.92 -24.54
N LEU A 265 9.36 0.70 -24.89
CA LEU A 265 8.85 -0.59 -25.30
C LEU A 265 8.29 -0.50 -26.72
N LEU A 266 8.65 -1.46 -27.57
CA LEU A 266 7.91 -1.76 -28.80
C LEU A 266 7.02 -2.98 -28.54
N VAL A 267 5.72 -2.84 -28.77
CA VAL A 267 4.74 -3.93 -28.74
C VAL A 267 4.34 -4.27 -30.16
N VAL A 268 4.72 -5.46 -30.61
CA VAL A 268 4.30 -6.03 -31.89
C VAL A 268 3.02 -6.82 -31.66
N VAL A 269 1.89 -6.27 -32.10
CA VAL A 269 0.55 -6.85 -31.88
C VAL A 269 0.20 -7.80 -33.02
N ASP A 270 0.07 -9.08 -32.72
CA ASP A 270 -0.57 -10.10 -33.54
C ASP A 270 -0.09 -10.12 -35.01
N PHE A 271 1.21 -9.90 -35.23
CA PHE A 271 1.80 -9.95 -36.57
C PHE A 271 2.08 -11.39 -37.00
N GLN A 272 1.00 -12.17 -37.02
CA GLN A 272 0.96 -13.60 -37.30
C GLN A 272 0.58 -13.86 -38.74
N LYS A 273 0.93 -15.06 -39.22
CA LYS A 273 0.68 -15.48 -40.59
C LYS A 273 -0.78 -15.30 -40.99
N ASP A 274 -1.73 -15.70 -40.14
CA ASP A 274 -3.16 -15.55 -40.46
C ASP A 274 -3.64 -14.11 -40.62
N PHE A 275 -3.03 -13.13 -39.95
CA PHE A 275 -3.37 -11.72 -40.14
C PHE A 275 -2.66 -11.07 -41.32
N VAL A 276 -1.56 -11.66 -41.80
CA VAL A 276 -0.76 -11.09 -42.89
C VAL A 276 -1.14 -11.72 -44.24
N ASP A 277 -1.14 -13.05 -44.33
CA ASP A 277 -1.39 -13.76 -45.58
C ASP A 277 -2.13 -15.10 -45.48
N GLY A 278 -2.63 -15.43 -44.29
CA GLY A 278 -3.52 -16.56 -44.05
C GLY A 278 -4.99 -16.16 -43.93
N ALA A 279 -5.71 -16.74 -42.96
CA ALA A 279 -7.18 -16.73 -42.90
C ALA A 279 -7.83 -15.34 -42.88
N LEU A 280 -7.18 -14.35 -42.26
CA LEU A 280 -7.64 -12.96 -42.15
C LEU A 280 -6.70 -11.97 -42.87
N GLY A 281 -5.78 -12.49 -43.68
CA GLY A 281 -4.79 -11.70 -44.40
C GLY A 281 -5.41 -10.76 -45.44
N PHE A 282 -4.70 -9.68 -45.74
CA PHE A 282 -5.09 -8.73 -46.78
C PHE A 282 -3.85 -8.16 -47.49
N GLU A 283 -3.99 -7.77 -48.75
CA GLU A 283 -2.87 -7.45 -49.65
C GLU A 283 -1.88 -6.43 -49.05
N LYS A 284 -2.40 -5.39 -48.40
CA LYS A 284 -1.59 -4.34 -47.79
C LYS A 284 -0.89 -4.76 -46.49
N ALA A 285 -1.32 -5.83 -45.80
CA ALA A 285 -0.70 -6.27 -44.54
C ALA A 285 0.78 -6.64 -44.71
N LYS A 286 1.13 -7.29 -45.84
CA LYS A 286 2.52 -7.66 -46.19
C LYS A 286 3.45 -6.46 -46.28
N THR A 287 2.94 -5.28 -46.61
CA THR A 287 3.75 -4.06 -46.74
C THR A 287 4.26 -3.53 -45.39
N LEU A 288 3.66 -3.97 -44.28
CA LEU A 288 4.07 -3.58 -42.93
C LEU A 288 5.33 -4.33 -42.45
N GLU A 289 5.61 -5.51 -43.01
CA GLU A 289 6.73 -6.37 -42.59
C GLU A 289 8.09 -5.65 -42.57
N PRO A 290 8.56 -4.99 -43.66
CA PRO A 290 9.83 -4.29 -43.63
C PRO A 290 9.87 -3.13 -42.62
N ILE A 291 8.74 -2.46 -42.40
CA ILE A 291 8.62 -1.31 -41.49
C ILE A 291 8.73 -1.77 -40.04
N ILE A 292 7.99 -2.83 -39.67
CA ILE A 292 8.05 -3.41 -38.33
C ILE A 292 9.45 -3.97 -38.04
N MET A 293 10.09 -4.61 -39.03
CA MET A 293 11.46 -5.10 -38.90
C MET A 293 12.48 -3.98 -38.64
N GLU A 294 12.35 -2.85 -39.33
CA GLU A 294 13.21 -1.69 -39.10
C GLU A 294 13.03 -1.12 -37.68
N LYS A 295 11.79 -1.04 -37.20
CA LYS A 295 11.48 -0.62 -35.83
C LYS A 295 12.09 -1.54 -34.79
N ILE A 296 11.90 -2.85 -34.94
CA ILE A 296 12.49 -3.86 -34.07
C ILE A 296 14.01 -3.67 -34.03
N LYS A 297 14.66 -3.60 -35.20
CA LYS A 297 16.11 -3.40 -35.29
C LYS A 297 16.56 -2.13 -34.56
N THR A 298 15.83 -1.04 -34.73
CA THR A 298 16.10 0.24 -34.06
C THR A 298 16.04 0.07 -32.54
N TYR A 299 14.93 -0.46 -32.01
CA TYR A 299 14.75 -0.69 -30.57
C TYR A 299 15.84 -1.60 -30.00
N ARG A 300 16.20 -2.68 -30.69
CA ARG A 300 17.30 -3.56 -30.26
C ARG A 300 18.65 -2.85 -30.25
N SER A 301 18.95 -2.05 -31.27
CA SER A 301 20.21 -1.30 -31.35
C SER A 301 20.36 -0.25 -30.24
N GLU A 302 19.24 0.30 -29.78
CA GLU A 302 19.14 1.24 -28.66
C GLU A 302 19.01 0.55 -27.29
N ASN A 303 19.14 -0.79 -27.26
CA ASN A 303 19.00 -1.62 -26.07
C ASN A 303 17.63 -1.45 -25.35
N GLN A 304 16.58 -1.25 -26.14
CA GLN A 304 15.19 -1.14 -25.70
C GLN A 304 14.46 -2.49 -25.80
N ASP A 305 13.38 -2.63 -25.04
CA ASP A 305 12.63 -3.88 -24.98
C ASP A 305 11.68 -4.00 -26.18
N VAL A 306 11.52 -5.23 -26.67
CA VAL A 306 10.53 -5.61 -27.67
C VAL A 306 9.70 -6.76 -27.11
N ILE A 307 8.37 -6.63 -27.20
CA ILE A 307 7.39 -7.61 -26.72
C ILE A 307 6.40 -7.91 -27.85
N TYR A 308 5.87 -9.12 -27.83
CA TYR A 308 4.87 -9.57 -28.78
C TYR A 308 3.55 -9.90 -28.09
N THR A 309 2.43 -9.64 -28.75
CA THR A 309 1.19 -10.36 -28.48
C THR A 309 0.91 -11.33 -29.62
N LEU A 310 0.26 -12.44 -29.29
CA LEU A 310 -0.27 -13.38 -30.25
C LEU A 310 -1.74 -13.57 -29.96
N ASP A 311 -2.56 -13.41 -30.98
CA ASP A 311 -3.91 -13.93 -30.94
C ASP A 311 -3.82 -15.46 -30.99
N THR A 312 -4.54 -16.12 -30.10
CA THR A 312 -4.43 -17.56 -29.90
C THR A 312 -5.81 -18.12 -29.62
N HIS A 313 -6.28 -18.97 -30.52
CA HIS A 313 -7.57 -19.64 -30.41
C HIS A 313 -7.40 -21.16 -30.38
N GLU A 314 -8.43 -21.85 -29.90
CA GLU A 314 -8.50 -23.31 -29.85
C GLU A 314 -9.53 -23.82 -30.88
N GLU A 315 -9.56 -25.14 -31.12
CA GLU A 315 -10.46 -25.78 -32.11
C GLU A 315 -11.96 -25.48 -31.91
N ASP A 316 -12.36 -25.03 -30.71
CA ASP A 316 -13.75 -24.66 -30.43
C ASP A 316 -14.07 -23.18 -30.66
N TYR A 317 -13.18 -22.44 -31.34
CA TYR A 317 -13.30 -21.01 -31.65
C TYR A 317 -14.70 -20.59 -32.13
N LEU A 318 -15.33 -21.37 -33.03
CA LEU A 318 -16.67 -21.06 -33.56
C LEU A 318 -17.79 -21.05 -32.50
N LYS A 319 -17.56 -21.63 -31.31
CA LYS A 319 -18.51 -21.60 -30.18
C LYS A 319 -18.37 -20.34 -29.32
N THR A 320 -17.23 -19.65 -29.41
CA THR A 320 -16.94 -18.44 -28.63
C THR A 320 -17.84 -17.28 -29.05
N ARG A 321 -17.79 -16.17 -28.29
CA ARG A 321 -18.48 -14.94 -28.73
C ARG A 321 -17.89 -14.45 -30.04
N GLU A 322 -16.57 -14.42 -30.15
CA GLU A 322 -15.87 -13.90 -31.32
C GLU A 322 -16.18 -14.73 -32.57
N GLY A 323 -16.05 -16.06 -32.49
CA GLY A 323 -16.35 -16.96 -33.60
C GLY A 323 -17.80 -16.90 -34.10
N LYS A 324 -18.75 -16.46 -33.27
CA LYS A 324 -20.13 -16.21 -33.72
C LYS A 324 -20.29 -14.93 -34.56
N PHE A 325 -19.46 -13.92 -34.32
CA PHE A 325 -19.50 -12.63 -35.04
C PHE A 325 -18.44 -12.54 -36.15
N LEU A 326 -17.38 -13.35 -36.06
CA LEU A 326 -16.33 -13.54 -37.06
C LEU A 326 -16.13 -15.05 -37.27
N PRO A 327 -17.00 -15.72 -38.06
CA PRO A 327 -16.98 -17.18 -38.23
C PRO A 327 -15.90 -17.65 -39.21
N ILE A 328 -14.67 -17.23 -38.98
CA ILE A 328 -13.47 -17.60 -39.72
C ILE A 328 -12.46 -18.10 -38.69
N GLU A 329 -12.12 -19.38 -38.74
CA GLU A 329 -11.05 -19.93 -37.89
C GLU A 329 -9.72 -19.31 -38.30
N HIS A 330 -9.01 -18.79 -37.31
CA HIS A 330 -7.73 -18.11 -37.50
C HIS A 330 -6.92 -18.24 -36.20
N CYS A 331 -5.61 -18.12 -36.32
CA CYS A 331 -4.68 -18.14 -35.20
C CYS A 331 -4.90 -19.31 -34.25
N ILE A 332 -5.32 -20.47 -34.78
CA ILE A 332 -5.52 -21.69 -34.01
C ILE A 332 -4.16 -22.16 -33.54
N LYS A 333 -4.01 -22.37 -32.23
CA LYS A 333 -2.75 -22.71 -31.59
C LYS A 333 -2.08 -23.91 -32.29
N ASP A 334 -0.75 -23.83 -32.40
CA ASP A 334 0.11 -24.83 -33.03
C ASP A 334 -0.10 -25.04 -34.55
N THR A 335 -0.98 -24.25 -35.19
CA THR A 335 -1.09 -24.23 -36.65
C THR A 335 -0.09 -23.27 -37.29
N ASP A 336 0.11 -23.42 -38.60
CA ASP A 336 0.97 -22.53 -39.37
C ASP A 336 0.48 -21.07 -39.35
N GLY A 337 -0.84 -20.87 -39.30
CA GLY A 337 -1.48 -19.57 -39.22
C GLY A 337 -1.21 -18.80 -37.92
N HIS A 338 -0.93 -19.53 -36.83
CA HIS A 338 -0.63 -18.97 -35.50
C HIS A 338 0.80 -18.41 -35.38
N ARG A 339 1.74 -18.86 -36.22
CA ARG A 339 3.13 -18.41 -36.15
C ARG A 339 3.25 -16.94 -36.51
N VAL A 340 4.24 -16.26 -35.92
CA VAL A 340 4.69 -14.95 -36.46
C VAL A 340 5.18 -15.14 -37.90
N VAL A 341 5.10 -14.08 -38.72
CA VAL A 341 5.61 -14.16 -40.08
C VAL A 341 7.10 -14.51 -40.10
N ALA A 342 7.56 -15.19 -41.16
CA ALA A 342 8.90 -15.75 -41.27
C ALA A 342 10.01 -14.72 -40.99
N ALA A 343 9.83 -13.47 -41.40
CA ALA A 343 10.80 -12.40 -41.18
C ALA A 343 11.02 -12.06 -39.69
N LEU A 344 10.02 -12.28 -38.83
CA LEU A 344 10.10 -11.98 -37.39
C LEU A 344 10.58 -13.16 -36.55
N GLU A 345 10.65 -14.38 -37.09
CA GLU A 345 10.92 -15.60 -36.30
C GLU A 345 12.22 -15.52 -35.48
N GLU A 346 13.26 -14.87 -36.00
CA GLU A 346 14.55 -14.76 -35.30
C GLU A 346 14.52 -13.70 -34.18
N ASP A 347 13.89 -12.55 -34.38
CA ASP A 347 13.72 -11.57 -33.29
C ASP A 347 12.75 -12.09 -32.23
N PHE A 348 11.70 -12.79 -32.65
CA PHE A 348 10.69 -13.34 -31.76
C PHE A 348 11.29 -14.26 -30.69
N LYS A 349 12.29 -15.08 -31.05
CA LYS A 349 13.04 -15.90 -30.07
C LYS A 349 13.76 -15.07 -29.00
N ASN A 350 14.11 -13.83 -29.34
CA ASN A 350 14.80 -12.86 -28.49
C ASN A 350 13.84 -11.85 -27.83
N ALA A 351 12.52 -12.05 -27.96
CA ALA A 351 11.52 -11.20 -27.32
C ALA A 351 11.74 -11.12 -25.81
N LYS A 352 11.58 -9.92 -25.24
CA LYS A 352 11.60 -9.73 -23.78
C LYS A 352 10.47 -10.54 -23.13
N ARG A 353 9.33 -10.60 -23.79
CA ARG A 353 8.15 -11.37 -23.40
C ARG A 353 7.20 -11.55 -24.58
N VAL A 354 6.39 -12.61 -24.52
CA VAL A 354 5.29 -12.87 -25.45
C VAL A 354 4.02 -13.06 -24.63
N PHE A 355 2.90 -12.48 -25.09
CA PHE A 355 1.59 -12.61 -24.46
C PHE A 355 0.58 -13.21 -25.46
N GLU A 356 0.26 -14.48 -25.27
CA GLU A 356 -0.87 -15.12 -25.95
C GLU A 356 -2.20 -14.60 -25.36
N LYS A 357 -3.17 -14.30 -26.22
CA LYS A 357 -4.50 -13.81 -25.84
C LYS A 357 -5.57 -14.49 -26.70
N ASP A 358 -6.69 -14.85 -26.09
CA ASP A 358 -7.87 -15.44 -26.72
C ASP A 358 -9.00 -14.41 -26.95
N VAL A 359 -8.64 -13.13 -26.87
CA VAL A 359 -9.50 -11.95 -26.98
C VAL A 359 -8.69 -10.81 -27.60
N PHE A 360 -9.34 -9.72 -28.03
CA PHE A 360 -8.66 -8.61 -28.71
C PHE A 360 -7.50 -7.94 -27.94
N ALA A 361 -7.57 -7.82 -26.61
CA ALA A 361 -6.53 -7.17 -25.81
C ALA A 361 -5.97 -8.06 -24.70
N SER A 362 -4.68 -7.91 -24.40
CA SER A 362 -4.02 -8.62 -23.31
C SER A 362 -4.01 -7.80 -22.02
N ILE A 363 -4.84 -8.20 -21.05
CA ILE A 363 -4.79 -7.67 -19.67
C ILE A 363 -3.40 -7.89 -19.06
N GLN A 364 -2.76 -9.00 -19.39
CA GLN A 364 -1.45 -9.38 -18.86
C GLN A 364 -0.35 -8.44 -19.38
N LEU A 365 -0.41 -8.05 -20.66
CA LEU A 365 0.46 -7.01 -21.22
C LEU A 365 0.25 -5.67 -20.49
N ALA A 366 -1.00 -5.23 -20.35
CA ALA A 366 -1.30 -3.95 -19.71
C ALA A 366 -0.83 -3.91 -18.23
N GLN A 367 -0.99 -5.01 -17.48
CA GLN A 367 -0.47 -5.18 -16.12
C GLN A 367 1.05 -5.27 -16.05
N PHE A 368 1.70 -5.83 -17.08
CA PHE A 368 3.16 -5.87 -17.17
C PHE A 368 3.72 -4.46 -17.33
N ILE A 369 3.11 -3.66 -18.20
CA ILE A 369 3.44 -2.25 -18.41
C ILE A 369 3.18 -1.44 -17.13
N GLU A 370 2.05 -1.67 -16.44
CA GLU A 370 1.74 -1.03 -15.14
C GLU A 370 2.83 -1.23 -14.09
N LYS A 371 3.49 -2.39 -14.13
CA LYS A 371 4.56 -2.76 -13.19
C LYS A 371 5.97 -2.47 -13.74
N SER A 372 6.12 -1.63 -14.76
CA SER A 372 7.40 -1.34 -15.43
C SER A 372 7.89 0.10 -15.21
N ASP A 373 9.03 0.43 -15.84
CA ASP A 373 9.61 1.78 -15.91
C ASP A 373 9.55 2.39 -17.32
N TYR A 374 8.73 1.84 -18.23
CA TYR A 374 8.57 2.40 -19.57
C TYR A 374 8.02 3.83 -19.51
N LYS A 375 8.72 4.74 -20.17
CA LYS A 375 8.28 6.12 -20.42
C LYS A 375 7.44 6.21 -21.69
N GLU A 376 7.76 5.39 -22.67
CA GLU A 376 7.11 5.35 -23.98
C GLU A 376 6.80 3.90 -24.36
N VAL A 377 5.57 3.62 -24.79
CA VAL A 377 5.14 2.33 -25.33
C VAL A 377 4.60 2.57 -26.73
N GLU A 378 5.31 2.04 -27.72
CA GLU A 378 4.89 2.09 -29.11
C GLU A 378 4.15 0.81 -29.50
N PHE A 379 2.96 0.94 -30.07
CA PHE A 379 2.19 -0.19 -30.60
C PHE A 379 2.28 -0.20 -32.13
N CYS A 380 2.62 -1.37 -32.68
CA CYS A 380 2.56 -1.67 -34.10
C CYS A 380 1.91 -3.04 -34.33
N GLY A 381 1.69 -3.43 -35.58
CA GLY A 381 1.08 -4.72 -35.93
C GLY A 381 -0.39 -4.60 -36.33
N LEU A 382 -1.18 -5.65 -36.10
CA LEU A 382 -2.47 -5.85 -36.74
C LEU A 382 -3.60 -6.22 -35.77
N VAL A 383 -4.87 -5.98 -36.11
CA VAL A 383 -5.31 -4.88 -36.99
C VAL A 383 -5.50 -3.59 -36.17
N SER A 384 -5.33 -2.44 -36.83
CA SER A 384 -5.25 -1.13 -36.17
C SER A 384 -6.44 -0.84 -35.25
N ASN A 385 -7.68 -1.07 -35.72
CA ASN A 385 -8.91 -0.69 -35.03
C ASN A 385 -9.47 -1.74 -34.06
N ILE A 386 -8.85 -2.92 -33.94
CA ILE A 386 -9.32 -4.01 -33.08
C ILE A 386 -8.26 -4.32 -32.03
N CYS A 387 -7.28 -5.18 -32.34
CA CYS A 387 -6.31 -5.64 -31.34
C CYS A 387 -5.36 -4.52 -30.91
N VAL A 388 -4.86 -3.72 -31.86
CA VAL A 388 -3.98 -2.59 -31.55
C VAL A 388 -4.72 -1.57 -30.70
N LEU A 389 -5.88 -1.09 -31.15
CA LEU A 389 -6.70 -0.14 -30.39
C LEU A 389 -7.12 -0.68 -29.01
N SER A 390 -7.53 -1.94 -28.91
CA SER A 390 -7.98 -2.52 -27.63
C SER A 390 -6.82 -2.65 -26.63
N ASN A 391 -5.62 -3.03 -27.08
CA ASN A 391 -4.43 -3.04 -26.23
C ASN A 391 -4.02 -1.63 -25.79
N ILE A 392 -4.14 -0.63 -26.67
CA ILE A 392 -3.91 0.79 -26.35
C ILE A 392 -4.87 1.23 -25.24
N VAL A 393 -6.18 1.04 -25.44
CA VAL A 393 -7.22 1.47 -24.48
C VAL A 393 -7.01 0.79 -23.12
N LEU A 394 -6.71 -0.51 -23.11
CA LEU A 394 -6.50 -1.25 -21.88
C LEU A 394 -5.21 -0.82 -21.15
N THR A 395 -4.14 -0.58 -21.92
CA THR A 395 -2.88 -0.06 -21.38
C THR A 395 -3.09 1.32 -20.76
N GLN A 396 -3.76 2.25 -21.47
CA GLN A 396 -4.11 3.57 -20.94
C GLN A 396 -5.03 3.49 -19.71
N THR A 397 -5.94 2.51 -19.66
CA THR A 397 -6.83 2.32 -18.51
C THR A 397 -6.05 1.96 -17.24
N LEU A 398 -5.01 1.12 -17.37
CA LEU A 398 -4.16 0.72 -16.24
C LEU A 398 -2.98 1.66 -15.98
N ASN A 399 -2.59 2.50 -16.95
CA ASN A 399 -1.40 3.34 -16.88
C ASN A 399 -1.74 4.82 -17.10
N LYS A 400 -1.43 5.67 -16.11
CA LYS A 400 -1.74 7.10 -16.16
C LYS A 400 -0.64 7.98 -16.76
N GLU A 401 0.58 7.48 -16.84
CA GLU A 401 1.78 8.30 -17.08
C GLU A 401 2.55 7.92 -18.34
N VAL A 402 2.42 6.67 -18.80
CA VAL A 402 3.16 6.17 -19.95
C VAL A 402 2.69 6.84 -21.24
N GLN A 403 3.64 7.32 -22.05
CA GLN A 403 3.32 7.88 -23.36
C GLN A 403 3.04 6.74 -24.33
N ILE A 404 1.80 6.69 -24.84
CA ILE A 404 1.45 5.73 -25.88
C ILE A 404 1.77 6.35 -27.24
N VAL A 405 2.48 5.60 -28.08
CA VAL A 405 2.84 5.98 -29.45
C VAL A 405 2.27 4.96 -30.43
N VAL A 406 1.81 5.45 -31.58
CA VAL A 406 1.47 4.61 -32.73
C VAL A 406 2.06 5.23 -33.97
N ASP A 407 2.80 4.42 -34.73
CA ASP A 407 3.20 4.74 -36.09
C ASP A 407 2.17 4.21 -37.07
N LEU A 408 1.49 5.12 -37.79
CA LEU A 408 0.47 4.75 -38.77
C LEU A 408 1.05 4.02 -39.97
N SER A 409 2.35 4.13 -40.23
CA SER A 409 3.02 3.32 -41.26
C SER A 409 3.21 1.87 -40.82
N ALA A 410 3.11 1.56 -39.52
CA ALA A 410 3.39 0.24 -38.94
C ALA A 410 2.14 -0.48 -38.41
N THR A 411 0.94 0.01 -38.70
CA THR A 411 -0.33 -0.65 -38.38
C THR A 411 -1.42 -0.30 -39.37
N MET A 412 -2.35 -1.22 -39.63
CA MET A 412 -3.41 -1.01 -40.61
C MET A 412 -4.63 -1.91 -40.36
N SER A 413 -5.78 -1.47 -40.85
CA SER A 413 -7.03 -2.24 -40.97
C SER A 413 -7.22 -2.70 -42.41
N ASN A 414 -7.96 -3.79 -42.60
CA ASN A 414 -8.40 -4.22 -43.94
C ASN A 414 -9.44 -3.27 -44.57
N ASN A 415 -9.88 -2.22 -43.87
CA ASN A 415 -10.85 -1.24 -44.33
C ASN A 415 -10.22 0.16 -44.46
N GLU A 416 -10.22 0.70 -45.68
CA GLU A 416 -9.62 2.01 -45.97
C GLU A 416 -10.29 3.15 -45.20
N LYS A 417 -11.62 3.14 -45.02
CA LYS A 417 -12.32 4.17 -44.25
C LYS A 417 -11.90 4.20 -42.79
N ILE A 418 -11.57 3.02 -42.25
CA ILE A 418 -11.03 2.91 -40.89
C ILE A 418 -9.62 3.50 -40.85
N ASN A 419 -8.78 3.17 -41.83
CA ASN A 419 -7.43 3.72 -41.90
C ASN A 419 -7.43 5.26 -42.00
N ASP A 420 -8.34 5.83 -42.80
CA ASP A 420 -8.48 7.28 -42.97
C ASP A 420 -8.90 8.00 -41.67
N SER A 421 -9.67 7.33 -40.81
CA SER A 421 -10.20 7.89 -39.56
C SER A 421 -9.42 7.48 -38.31
N PHE A 422 -8.53 6.49 -38.39
CA PHE A 422 -7.86 5.91 -37.22
C PHE A 422 -7.01 6.93 -36.46
N GLU A 423 -6.33 7.82 -37.19
CA GLU A 423 -5.55 8.92 -36.60
C GLU A 423 -6.41 9.82 -35.69
N GLU A 424 -7.66 10.10 -36.10
CA GLU A 424 -8.58 10.93 -35.34
C GLU A 424 -8.96 10.26 -34.02
N TYR A 425 -9.24 8.95 -34.04
CA TYR A 425 -9.54 8.17 -32.84
C TYR A 425 -8.35 8.13 -31.86
N LEU A 426 -7.13 7.89 -32.37
CA LEU A 426 -5.92 7.88 -31.55
C LEU A 426 -5.67 9.25 -30.90
N LYS A 427 -5.83 10.34 -31.66
CA LYS A 427 -5.74 11.70 -31.13
C LYS A 427 -6.79 11.98 -30.06
N ALA A 428 -8.01 11.50 -30.23
CA ALA A 428 -9.06 11.63 -29.22
C ALA A 428 -8.74 10.89 -27.92
N LEU A 429 -8.00 9.78 -28.00
CA LEU A 429 -7.47 9.04 -26.85
C LEU A 429 -6.18 9.64 -26.27
N GLY A 430 -5.64 10.71 -26.84
CA GLY A 430 -4.39 11.34 -26.41
C GLY A 430 -3.14 10.52 -26.76
N VAL A 431 -3.22 9.63 -27.75
CA VAL A 431 -2.08 8.85 -28.27
C VAL A 431 -1.22 9.75 -29.16
N LYS A 432 0.11 9.64 -29.03
CA LYS A 432 1.06 10.31 -29.92
C LYS A 432 1.15 9.54 -31.23
N VAL A 433 0.79 10.19 -32.33
CA VAL A 433 0.77 9.57 -33.65
C VAL A 433 1.97 10.03 -34.48
N ILE A 434 2.69 9.07 -35.09
CA ILE A 434 3.78 9.31 -36.04
C ILE A 434 3.45 8.68 -37.41
N LYS A 435 4.14 9.13 -38.47
CA LYS A 435 3.88 8.76 -39.86
C LYS A 435 5.16 8.56 -40.64
#